data_AF-A0A1P8RSG4-F1
#
_entry.id   AF-A0A1P8RSG4-F1
#
_cell.length_a   1.000
_cell.length_b   1.000
_cell.length_c   1.000
_cell.angle_alpha   90.00
_cell.angle_beta   90.00
_cell.angle_gamma   90.00
#
_symmetry.space_group_name_H-M   'P 1'
#
loop_
_entity.id
_entity.type
_entity.pdbx_description
1 polymer ?
#
loop_
_entity_poly.entity_id
_entity_poly.type
_entity_poly.pdbx_seq_one_letter_code
_entity_poly.pdbx_strand_id
1 'polypeptide(L)'
;MKKLILIIPIFILVGTLFLFLFDPAFERTVKFENHTVEYDWYLFNNAYCSYRTHDHCADNEFNKYNAEIELLNKLCESYNGKKTIENRLIEAVNQLPMSKRTYSELTKSSELQVDSIIKYRKELFQKWWIE
;
A
#
# COMPACT_ATOMS: atom_id res chain seq x y z
N MET A 1 -44.33 -17.76 10.38
CA MET A 1 -43.91 -16.56 9.63
C MET A 1 -43.42 -15.41 10.52
N LYS A 2 -44.20 -14.90 11.50
CA LYS A 2 -43.77 -13.78 12.39
C LYS A 2 -42.43 -14.01 13.13
N LYS A 3 -42.14 -15.23 13.58
CA LYS A 3 -40.86 -15.59 14.23
C LYS A 3 -39.66 -15.58 13.27
N LEU A 4 -39.86 -15.95 12.00
CA LEU A 4 -38.81 -15.95 10.97
C LEU A 4 -38.37 -14.53 10.60
N ILE A 5 -39.32 -13.58 10.60
CA ILE A 5 -39.08 -12.16 10.34
C ILE A 5 -38.20 -11.53 11.43
N LEU A 6 -38.29 -12.01 12.68
CA LEU A 6 -37.44 -11.56 13.80
C LEU A 6 -36.03 -12.18 13.81
N ILE A 7 -35.84 -13.36 13.20
CA ILE A 7 -34.54 -14.05 13.17
C ILE A 7 -33.59 -13.44 12.13
N ILE A 8 -34.12 -13.01 10.98
CA ILE A 8 -33.34 -12.37 9.91
C ILE A 8 -32.53 -11.15 10.40
N PRO A 9 -33.11 -10.14 11.07
CA PRO A 9 -32.35 -9.00 11.54
C PRO A 9 -31.31 -9.37 12.60
N ILE A 10 -31.59 -10.35 13.46
CA ILE A 10 -30.61 -10.86 14.44
C ILE A 10 -29.43 -11.50 13.72
N PHE A 11 -29.69 -12.34 12.71
CA PHE A 11 -28.64 -12.99 11.94
C PHE A 11 -27.77 -11.97 11.18
N ILE A 12 -28.38 -10.95 10.58
CA ILE A 12 -27.67 -9.85 9.92
C ILE A 12 -26.81 -9.07 10.93
N LEU A 13 -27.36 -8.76 12.11
CA LEU A 13 -26.66 -8.01 13.14
C LEU A 13 -25.45 -8.78 13.69
N VAL A 14 -25.65 -10.07 14.01
CA VAL A 14 -24.57 -10.95 14.45
C VAL A 14 -23.53 -11.11 13.33
N GLY A 15 -23.95 -11.39 12.10
CA GLY A 15 -23.04 -11.53 10.96
C GLY A 15 -22.18 -10.28 10.72
N THR A 16 -22.79 -9.09 10.75
CA THR A 16 -22.08 -7.82 10.60
C THR A 16 -21.11 -7.57 11.75
N LEU A 17 -21.51 -7.89 12.99
CA LEU A 17 -20.63 -7.78 14.15
C LEU A 17 -19.42 -8.71 14.02
N PHE A 18 -19.63 -9.96 13.60
CA PHE A 18 -18.53 -10.89 13.33
C PHE A 18 -17.60 -10.35 12.24
N LEU A 19 -18.14 -9.86 11.12
CA LEU A 19 -17.31 -9.26 10.06
C LEU A 19 -16.54 -8.04 10.56
N PHE A 20 -17.09 -7.22 11.45
CA PHE A 20 -16.37 -6.08 12.03
C PHE A 20 -15.25 -6.48 12.99
N LEU A 21 -15.48 -7.50 13.82
CA LEU A 21 -14.49 -7.96 14.81
C LEU A 21 -13.31 -8.69 14.18
N PHE A 22 -13.57 -9.49 13.14
CA PHE A 22 -12.55 -10.29 12.46
C PHE A 22 -11.96 -9.58 11.24
N ASP A 23 -12.76 -8.77 10.55
CA ASP A 23 -12.42 -8.01 9.33
C ASP A 23 -11.50 -8.81 8.40
N PRO A 24 -12.00 -9.87 7.72
CA PRO A 24 -11.14 -10.71 6.91
C PRO A 24 -10.53 -9.93 5.74
N ALA A 25 -9.25 -10.15 5.48
CA ALA A 25 -8.56 -9.60 4.32
C ALA A 25 -9.12 -10.15 3.01
N PHE A 26 -9.18 -9.30 2.00
CA PHE A 26 -9.37 -9.68 0.60
C PHE A 26 -8.29 -9.07 -0.27
N GLU A 27 -7.85 -9.85 -1.25
CA GLU A 27 -6.74 -9.45 -2.13
C GLU A 27 -7.16 -8.33 -3.09
N ARG A 28 -6.33 -7.30 -3.15
CA ARG A 28 -6.34 -6.24 -4.16
C ARG A 28 -4.99 -6.19 -4.84
N THR A 29 -4.93 -5.49 -5.96
CA THR A 29 -3.70 -5.39 -6.75
C THR A 29 -3.41 -3.95 -7.12
N VAL A 30 -2.14 -3.55 -7.05
CA VAL A 30 -1.60 -2.38 -7.76
C VAL A 30 -0.87 -2.89 -9.00
N LYS A 31 -1.15 -2.29 -10.17
CA LYS A 31 -0.60 -2.72 -11.46
C LYS A 31 0.01 -1.55 -12.20
N PHE A 32 1.15 -1.79 -12.85
CA PHE A 32 1.75 -0.85 -13.79
C PHE A 32 2.56 -1.64 -14.83
N GLU A 33 2.32 -1.37 -16.11
CA GLU A 33 2.87 -2.16 -17.22
C GLU A 33 2.60 -3.67 -16.99
N ASN A 34 3.65 -4.50 -17.02
CA ASN A 34 3.59 -5.94 -16.83
C ASN A 34 3.84 -6.36 -15.36
N HIS A 35 3.90 -5.39 -14.43
CA HIS A 35 4.11 -5.66 -13.01
C HIS A 35 2.80 -5.57 -12.23
N THR A 36 2.60 -6.54 -11.34
CA THR A 36 1.47 -6.59 -10.41
C THR A 36 2.02 -6.87 -9.01
N VAL A 37 1.48 -6.17 -8.03
CA VAL A 37 1.72 -6.42 -6.61
C VAL A 37 0.37 -6.58 -5.94
N GLU A 38 0.21 -7.66 -5.18
CA GLU A 38 -0.97 -7.96 -4.39
C GLU A 38 -0.84 -7.36 -2.98
N TYR A 39 -1.97 -7.00 -2.39
CA TYR A 39 -2.05 -6.49 -1.03
C TYR A 39 -3.41 -6.75 -0.40
N ASP A 40 -3.42 -6.81 0.92
CA ASP A 40 -4.63 -7.04 1.70
C ASP A 40 -5.46 -5.76 1.80
N TRP A 41 -6.75 -5.91 1.57
CA TRP A 41 -7.77 -4.90 1.84
C TRP A 41 -8.80 -5.46 2.81
N TYR A 42 -9.20 -4.62 3.75
CA TYR A 42 -10.11 -4.91 4.85
C TYR A 42 -11.41 -4.12 4.68
N LEU A 43 -12.55 -4.75 4.94
CA LEU A 43 -13.87 -4.13 4.73
C LEU A 43 -14.08 -2.96 5.70
N PHE A 44 -13.62 -3.12 6.94
CA PHE A 44 -13.73 -2.10 7.99
C PHE A 44 -12.39 -1.43 8.29
N ASN A 45 -11.42 -1.50 7.37
CA ASN A 45 -10.12 -0.83 7.49
C ASN A 45 -9.36 -1.24 8.77
N ASN A 46 -9.55 -2.47 9.25
CA ASN A 46 -9.03 -2.94 10.53
C ASN A 46 -9.46 -2.08 11.74
N ALA A 47 -10.57 -1.35 11.66
CA ALA A 47 -10.99 -0.38 12.68
C ALA A 47 -11.10 -0.98 14.09
N TYR A 48 -11.60 -2.21 14.24
CA TYR A 48 -11.64 -2.87 15.56
C TYR A 48 -10.23 -3.17 16.09
N CYS A 49 -9.35 -3.68 15.23
CA CYS A 49 -7.95 -3.95 15.56
C CYS A 49 -7.24 -2.65 15.98
N SER A 50 -7.35 -1.59 15.18
CA SER A 50 -6.76 -0.28 15.46
C SER A 50 -7.31 0.31 16.77
N TYR A 51 -8.62 0.21 17.02
CA TYR A 51 -9.20 0.64 18.30
C TYR A 51 -8.62 -0.13 19.49
N ARG A 52 -8.43 -1.45 19.37
CA ARG A 52 -7.93 -2.30 20.46
C ARG A 52 -6.43 -2.16 20.70
N THR A 53 -5.68 -1.84 19.66
CA THR A 53 -4.22 -1.78 19.70
C THR A 53 -3.69 -0.36 19.79
N HIS A 54 -4.53 0.67 19.64
CA HIS A 54 -4.16 2.10 19.52
C HIS A 54 -3.46 2.43 18.19
N ASP A 55 -4.09 2.06 17.09
CA ASP A 55 -3.63 2.30 15.71
C ASP A 55 -2.35 1.53 15.31
N HIS A 56 -2.06 0.45 16.03
CA HIS A 56 -0.97 -0.49 15.73
C HIS A 56 -1.42 -1.65 14.82
N CYS A 57 -2.40 -1.41 13.94
CA CYS A 57 -2.82 -2.37 12.91
C CYS A 57 -2.78 -1.73 11.52
N ALA A 58 -2.38 -2.52 10.53
CA ALA A 58 -2.25 -2.04 9.15
C ALA A 58 -3.62 -1.77 8.55
N ASP A 59 -3.85 -0.51 8.21
CA ASP A 59 -5.04 -0.10 7.50
C ASP A 59 -4.87 -0.26 5.98
N ASN A 60 -5.94 -0.03 5.22
CA ASN A 60 -5.95 -0.23 3.77
C ASN A 60 -5.00 0.71 3.04
N GLU A 61 -4.88 1.95 3.49
CA GLU A 61 -3.99 2.93 2.88
C GLU A 61 -2.53 2.58 3.15
N PHE A 62 -2.21 2.10 4.37
CA PHE A 62 -0.89 1.56 4.71
C PHE A 62 -0.52 0.37 3.81
N ASN A 63 -1.41 -0.60 3.65
CA ASN A 63 -1.14 -1.77 2.80
C ASN A 63 -0.95 -1.39 1.34
N LYS A 64 -1.82 -0.51 0.83
CA LYS A 64 -1.74 0.00 -0.53
C LYS A 64 -0.44 0.77 -0.76
N TYR A 65 -0.05 1.64 0.16
CA TYR A 65 1.21 2.37 0.09
C TYR A 65 2.40 1.41 0.02
N ASN A 66 2.45 0.40 0.89
CA ASN A 66 3.52 -0.60 0.88
C ASN A 66 3.56 -1.43 -0.41
N ALA A 67 2.41 -1.69 -1.02
CA ALA A 67 2.31 -2.35 -2.31
C ALA A 67 2.79 -1.45 -3.47
N GLU A 68 2.50 -0.16 -3.43
CA GLU A 68 3.03 0.84 -4.38
C GLU A 68 4.55 0.95 -4.28
N ILE A 69 5.10 0.97 -3.06
CA ILE A 69 6.55 0.93 -2.82
C ILE A 69 7.20 -0.34 -3.36
N GLU A 70 6.56 -1.50 -3.17
CA GLU A 70 7.05 -2.75 -3.75
C GLU A 70 7.02 -2.72 -5.28
N LEU A 71 5.96 -2.15 -5.86
CA LEU A 71 5.83 -2.01 -7.30
C LEU A 71 6.95 -1.14 -7.86
N LEU A 72 7.26 0.00 -7.22
CA LEU A 72 8.37 0.87 -7.62
C LEU A 72 9.73 0.14 -7.56
N ASN A 73 9.96 -0.66 -6.52
CA ASN A 73 11.15 -1.50 -6.44
C ASN A 73 11.24 -2.50 -7.61
N LYS A 74 10.14 -3.20 -7.95
CA LYS A 74 10.08 -4.11 -9.11
C LYS A 74 10.33 -3.38 -10.43
N LEU A 75 9.83 -2.16 -10.57
CA LEU A 75 10.07 -1.31 -11.74
C LEU A 75 11.54 -0.90 -11.86
N CYS A 76 12.22 -0.56 -10.76
CA CYS A 76 13.66 -0.30 -10.78
C CYS A 76 14.47 -1.55 -11.17
N GLU A 77 14.08 -2.74 -10.71
CA GLU A 77 14.78 -4.00 -10.99
C GLU A 77 14.65 -4.47 -12.43
N SER A 78 13.50 -4.19 -13.04
CA SER A 78 13.18 -4.56 -14.42
C SER A 78 13.46 -3.45 -15.42
N TYR A 79 14.01 -2.31 -14.98
CA TYR A 79 14.24 -1.17 -15.85
C TYR A 79 15.23 -1.52 -16.97
N ASN A 80 14.77 -1.33 -18.20
CA ASN A 80 15.50 -1.67 -19.43
C ASN A 80 15.57 -0.49 -20.41
N GLY A 81 15.51 0.75 -19.92
CA GLY A 81 15.49 1.97 -20.75
C GLY A 81 14.11 2.39 -21.24
N LYS A 82 13.03 1.71 -20.83
CA LYS A 82 11.65 2.10 -21.16
C LYS A 82 11.28 3.44 -20.51
N LYS A 83 11.00 4.45 -21.35
CA LYS A 83 10.65 5.80 -20.90
C LYS A 83 9.42 5.89 -20.01
N THR A 84 8.43 5.00 -20.19
CA THR A 84 7.24 4.95 -19.33
C THR A 84 7.59 4.61 -17.88
N ILE A 85 8.52 3.68 -17.68
CA ILE A 85 9.00 3.30 -16.34
C ILE A 85 9.85 4.41 -15.74
N GLU A 86 10.77 4.98 -16.54
CA GLU A 86 11.58 6.13 -16.14
C GLU A 86 10.72 7.29 -15.61
N ASN A 87 9.72 7.70 -16.40
CA ASN A 87 8.81 8.78 -16.03
C ASN A 87 8.07 8.47 -14.73
N ARG A 88 7.61 7.23 -14.55
CA ARG A 88 6.90 6.82 -13.33
C ARG A 88 7.80 6.85 -12.10
N LEU A 89 9.06 6.43 -12.22
CA LEU A 89 10.03 6.47 -11.13
C LEU A 89 10.38 7.92 -10.74
N ILE A 90 10.61 8.79 -11.74
CA ILE A 90 10.87 10.21 -11.52
C ILE A 90 9.67 10.90 -10.87
N GLU A 91 8.46 10.61 -11.36
CA GLU A 91 7.21 11.12 -10.79
C GLU A 91 7.08 10.70 -9.32
N ALA A 92 7.28 9.42 -9.00
CA ALA A 92 7.17 8.90 -7.64
C ALA A 92 8.15 9.59 -6.68
N VAL A 93 9.41 9.77 -7.09
CA VAL A 93 10.40 10.49 -6.27
C VAL A 93 10.02 11.96 -6.09
N ASN A 94 9.44 12.60 -7.10
CA ASN A 94 9.00 13.99 -6.99
C ASN A 94 7.76 14.19 -6.10
N GLN A 95 6.82 13.25 -6.13
CA GLN A 95 5.57 13.33 -5.37
C GLN A 95 5.75 13.01 -3.89
N LEU A 96 6.77 12.22 -3.53
CA LEU A 96 7.07 11.83 -2.16
C LEU A 96 8.16 12.74 -1.56
N PRO A 97 7.83 13.67 -0.63
CA PRO A 97 8.80 14.63 -0.10
C PRO A 97 10.02 13.95 0.55
N MET A 98 9.79 12.83 1.25
CA MET A 98 10.86 12.04 1.86
C MET A 98 11.79 11.43 0.80
N SER A 99 11.25 10.77 -0.23
CA SER A 99 12.08 10.20 -1.30
C SER A 99 12.88 11.27 -2.04
N LYS A 100 12.29 12.45 -2.32
CA LYS A 100 13.00 13.57 -2.95
C LYS A 100 14.16 14.08 -2.09
N ARG A 101 13.93 14.20 -0.79
CA ARG A 101 14.97 14.61 0.18
C ARG A 101 16.09 13.56 0.22
N THR A 102 15.75 12.28 0.43
CA THR A 102 16.71 11.18 0.47
C THR A 102 17.53 11.10 -0.83
N TYR A 103 16.90 11.26 -1.99
CA TYR A 103 17.59 11.32 -3.27
C TYR A 103 18.62 12.45 -3.29
N SER A 104 18.21 13.65 -2.86
CA SER A 104 19.07 14.82 -2.89
C SER A 104 20.27 14.68 -1.95
N GLU A 105 20.07 14.06 -0.79
CA GLU A 105 21.13 13.76 0.18
C GLU A 105 22.13 12.72 -0.37
N LEU A 106 21.65 11.66 -1.04
CA LEU A 106 22.48 10.58 -1.58
C LEU A 106 23.24 10.96 -2.86
N THR A 107 22.65 11.81 -3.70
CA THR A 107 23.25 12.22 -4.99
C THR A 107 23.95 13.56 -4.95
N LYS A 108 23.71 14.38 -3.92
CA LYS A 108 24.12 15.78 -3.85
C LYS A 108 23.60 16.62 -5.03
N SER A 109 22.44 16.25 -5.59
CA SER A 109 21.80 16.90 -6.73
C SER A 109 20.29 17.01 -6.54
N SER A 110 19.70 18.08 -7.06
CA SER A 110 18.24 18.23 -7.17
C SER A 110 17.68 17.71 -8.51
N GLU A 111 18.56 17.41 -9.47
CA GLU A 111 18.19 16.86 -10.76
C GLU A 111 18.00 15.34 -10.65
N LEU A 112 16.77 14.88 -10.92
CA LEU A 112 16.42 13.48 -10.85
C LEU A 112 16.91 12.74 -12.09
N GLN A 113 17.71 11.70 -11.88
CA GLN A 113 18.22 10.80 -12.90
C GLN A 113 17.84 9.37 -12.54
N VAL A 114 17.27 8.65 -13.50
CA VAL A 114 16.74 7.29 -13.27
C VAL A 114 17.82 6.31 -12.82
N ASP A 115 19.05 6.43 -13.34
CA ASP A 115 20.17 5.57 -12.94
C ASP A 115 20.48 5.72 -11.43
N SER A 116 20.39 6.93 -10.90
CA SER A 116 20.55 7.19 -9.47
C SER A 116 19.37 6.66 -8.65
N ILE A 117 18.14 6.76 -9.17
CA ILE A 117 16.95 6.19 -8.54
C ILE A 117 17.08 4.66 -8.43
N ILE A 118 17.53 4.00 -9.50
CA ILE A 118 17.74 2.55 -9.53
C ILE A 118 18.85 2.14 -8.57
N LYS A 119 19.97 2.88 -8.56
CA LYS A 119 21.11 2.64 -7.68
C LYS A 119 20.71 2.68 -6.20
N TYR A 120 19.89 3.67 -5.81
CA TYR A 120 19.48 3.91 -4.42
C TYR A 120 18.03 3.48 -4.13
N ARG A 121 17.48 2.53 -4.89
CA ARG A 121 16.07 2.14 -4.79
C ARG A 121 15.65 1.70 -3.38
N LYS A 122 16.55 1.03 -2.66
CA LYS A 122 16.28 0.48 -1.32
C LYS A 122 16.20 1.56 -0.25
N GLU A 123 16.85 2.69 -0.48
CA GLU A 123 16.83 3.87 0.38
C GLU A 123 15.64 4.77 0.03
N LEU A 124 15.31 4.89 -1.25
CA LEU A 124 14.23 5.75 -1.75
C LEU A 124 12.83 5.18 -1.55
N PHE A 125 12.69 3.86 -1.67
CA PHE A 125 11.42 3.14 -1.68
C PHE A 125 11.40 2.11 -0.55
N GLN A 126 11.37 2.62 0.68
CA GLN A 126 11.26 1.81 1.89
C GLN A 126 9.80 1.59 2.28
N LYS A 127 9.44 0.34 2.57
CA LYS A 127 8.14 0.01 3.15
C LYS A 127 8.04 0.64 4.54
N TRP A 128 6.84 1.06 4.88
CA TRP A 128 6.48 1.42 6.24
C TRP A 128 6.28 0.16 7.07
N TRP A 129 6.51 0.31 8.37
CA TRP A 129 6.34 -0.74 9.37
C TRP A 129 5.47 -0.19 10.48
N ILE A 130 4.69 -1.08 11.09
CA ILE A 130 3.93 -0.77 12.30
C ILE A 130 4.73 -1.36 13.44
N GLU A 131 5.09 -0.51 14.40
CA GLU A 131 5.86 -0.86 15.59
C GLU A 131 4.99 -1.53 16.67
#